data_AF-A0A060BPQ1-F1
#
_entry.id   AF-A0A060BPQ1-F1
#
_cell.length_a   1.000
_cell.length_b   1.000
_cell.length_c   1.000
_cell.angle_alpha   90.00
_cell.angle_beta   90.00
_cell.angle_gamma   90.00
#
_symmetry.space_group_name_H-M   'P 1'
#
loop_
_entity.id
_entity.type
_entity.pdbx_description
1 polymer ?
#
loop_
_entity_poly.entity_id
_entity_poly.type
_entity_poly.pdbx_seq_one_letter_code
_entity_poly.pdbx_strand_id
1 'polypeptide(L)'
;EHRDRRVDERHPAGEHWYGFGGLTLDKSDPGTLVVSTAISWWPDAQFWRSTDNGETWSQIWEWAGYPTRTFFYDANISETPWLTFGVTNPAEAEVSPKLGWMNDAMAIDPFNSDRLLYGTGATIYGTTNLTDWGTSEKVHFKTYI
;
A
#
# COMPACT_ATOMS: atom_id res chain seq x y z
N GLU A 1 7.93 -15.13 41.53
CA GLU A 1 6.50 -15.36 41.20
C GLU A 1 6.10 -14.43 40.06
N HIS A 2 5.97 -14.95 38.84
CA HIS A 2 5.43 -14.19 37.72
C HIS A 2 4.02 -14.69 37.42
N ARG A 3 3.01 -13.90 37.80
CA ARG A 3 1.63 -14.12 37.39
C ARG A 3 1.38 -13.39 36.07
N ASP A 4 1.12 -14.24 35.08
CA ASP A 4 0.26 -14.08 33.91
C ASP A 4 -0.68 -12.85 33.95
N ARG A 5 -0.52 -11.95 32.97
CA ARG A 5 -1.52 -10.95 32.60
C ARG A 5 -1.98 -11.27 31.18
N ARG A 6 -3.14 -11.92 31.10
CA ARG A 6 -3.95 -12.00 29.88
C ARG A 6 -4.24 -10.58 29.41
N VAL A 7 -3.95 -10.30 28.14
CA VAL A 7 -4.27 -9.02 27.50
C VAL A 7 -5.72 -9.07 27.04
N ASP A 8 -6.51 -8.12 27.53
CA ASP A 8 -7.91 -7.83 27.19
C ASP A 8 -7.97 -7.09 25.84
N GLU A 9 -8.96 -7.48 25.01
CA GLU A 9 -9.18 -7.24 23.58
C GLU A 9 -9.65 -5.81 23.21
N ARG A 10 -8.99 -4.74 23.66
CA ARG A 10 -9.31 -3.37 23.20
C ARG A 10 -8.04 -2.58 22.93
N HIS A 11 -7.68 -2.54 21.65
CA HIS A 11 -6.37 -2.09 21.22
C HIS A 11 -6.22 -0.55 21.21
N PRO A 12 -5.17 -0.01 21.84
CA PRO A 12 -4.88 1.42 21.86
C PRO A 12 -4.40 1.93 20.50
N ALA A 13 -4.60 3.21 20.23
CA ALA A 13 -4.07 3.89 19.05
C ALA A 13 -2.54 3.70 18.95
N GLY A 14 -2.08 3.09 17.85
CA GLY A 14 -0.65 2.86 17.58
C GLY A 14 -0.24 1.41 17.31
N GLU A 15 -1.14 0.43 17.50
CA GLU A 15 -0.85 -0.96 17.11
C GLU A 15 -1.35 -1.23 15.68
N HIS A 16 -0.40 -1.41 14.75
CA HIS A 16 -0.69 -1.95 13.42
C HIS A 16 -0.67 -3.48 13.47
N TRP A 17 -1.67 -4.14 12.87
CA TRP A 17 -1.83 -5.61 12.88
C TRP A 17 -0.88 -6.37 11.91
N TYR A 18 0.18 -5.72 11.43
CA TYR A 18 1.02 -6.20 10.33
C TYR A 18 2.49 -5.84 10.53
N GLY A 19 3.39 -6.59 9.91
CA GLY A 19 4.79 -6.21 9.73
C GLY A 19 4.99 -5.31 8.50
N PHE A 20 6.26 -5.03 8.19
CA PHE A 20 6.67 -4.27 7.00
C PHE A 20 7.49 -5.15 6.05
N GLY A 21 7.28 -4.95 4.74
CA GLY A 21 8.02 -5.55 3.64
C GLY A 21 8.25 -4.54 2.52
N GLY A 22 8.63 -5.00 1.33
CA GLY A 22 8.66 -4.15 0.12
C GLY A 22 9.47 -2.87 0.24
N LEU A 23 10.53 -2.84 1.06
CA LEU A 23 11.36 -1.66 1.23
C LEU A 23 12.08 -1.33 -0.08
N THR A 24 11.88 -0.11 -0.55
CA THR A 24 12.61 0.46 -1.69
C THR A 24 13.01 1.91 -1.40
N LEU A 25 14.11 2.32 -2.02
CA LEU A 25 14.68 3.65 -1.96
C LEU A 25 14.69 4.26 -3.37
N ASP A 26 14.43 5.55 -3.50
CA ASP A 26 14.73 6.30 -4.72
C ASP A 26 16.24 6.62 -4.79
N LYS A 27 16.91 6.13 -5.83
CA LYS A 27 18.34 6.36 -6.00
C LYS A 27 18.69 7.82 -6.32
N SER A 28 17.79 8.53 -7.01
CA SER A 28 17.99 9.91 -7.43
C SER A 28 17.72 10.90 -6.29
N ASP A 29 16.86 10.50 -5.34
CA ASP A 29 16.58 11.21 -4.09
C ASP A 29 16.63 10.25 -2.89
N PRO A 30 17.82 10.01 -2.30
CA PRO A 30 17.98 9.03 -1.22
C PRO A 30 17.19 9.31 0.07
N GLY A 31 16.55 10.47 0.19
CA GLY A 31 15.59 10.75 1.27
C GLY A 31 14.22 10.10 1.04
N THR A 32 13.93 9.64 -0.17
CA THR A 32 12.63 9.07 -0.56
C THR A 32 12.63 7.55 -0.42
N LEU A 33 11.73 7.05 0.44
CA LEU A 33 11.55 5.64 0.79
C LEU A 33 10.09 5.22 0.59
N VAL A 34 9.86 3.99 0.16
CA VAL A 34 8.54 3.36 0.18
C VAL A 34 8.64 1.99 0.86
N VAL A 35 7.65 1.67 1.70
CA VAL A 35 7.47 0.35 2.32
C VAL A 35 6.04 -0.14 2.16
N SER A 36 5.85 -1.46 2.13
CA SER A 36 4.52 -2.10 2.14
C SER A 36 4.26 -2.81 3.47
N THR A 37 3.01 -3.19 3.70
CA THR A 37 2.65 -4.12 4.77
C THR A 37 2.97 -5.57 4.42
N ALA A 38 3.48 -6.31 5.40
CA ALA A 38 3.78 -7.75 5.34
C ALA A 38 3.22 -8.45 6.61
N ILE A 39 1.94 -8.83 6.66
CA ILE A 39 0.92 -8.68 5.62
C ILE A 39 -0.34 -8.06 6.22
N SER A 40 -0.97 -7.14 5.47
CA SER A 40 -2.32 -6.64 5.77
C SER A 40 -3.31 -7.27 4.80
N TRP A 41 -4.08 -8.26 5.27
CA TRP A 41 -5.11 -8.90 4.44
C TRP A 41 -6.36 -8.03 4.28
N TRP A 42 -6.69 -7.24 5.30
CA TRP A 42 -7.91 -6.43 5.37
C TRP A 42 -7.61 -5.01 5.91
N PRO A 43 -8.29 -3.96 5.41
CA PRO A 43 -9.20 -3.99 4.26
C PRO A 43 -8.45 -4.15 2.92
N ASP A 44 -7.14 -3.87 2.93
CA ASP A 44 -6.23 -3.99 1.81
C ASP A 44 -4.77 -3.93 2.31
N ALA A 45 -3.80 -4.09 1.41
CA ALA A 45 -2.43 -3.66 1.65
C ALA A 45 -2.38 -2.15 1.95
N GLN A 46 -1.35 -1.72 2.66
CA GLN A 46 -1.07 -0.30 2.92
C GLN A 46 0.37 -0.03 2.51
N PHE A 47 0.60 1.05 1.77
CA PHE A 47 1.94 1.51 1.43
C PHE A 47 2.21 2.83 2.13
N TRP A 48 3.45 3.01 2.56
CA TRP A 48 3.90 4.20 3.24
C TRP A 48 5.04 4.81 2.44
N ARG A 49 4.99 6.13 2.21
CA ARG A 49 6.04 6.89 1.55
C ARG A 49 6.59 7.98 2.48
N SER A 50 7.91 8.03 2.59
CA SER A 50 8.66 9.13 3.21
C SER A 50 9.49 9.82 2.12
N THR A 51 9.72 11.12 2.30
CA THR A 51 10.62 11.95 1.48
C THR A 51 11.66 12.69 2.32
N ASP A 52 11.84 12.27 3.58
CA ASP A 52 12.65 12.92 4.59
C ASP A 52 13.45 11.91 5.43
N ASN A 53 13.98 10.87 4.77
CA ASN A 53 14.80 9.82 5.39
C ASN A 53 14.05 8.99 6.46
N GLY A 54 12.72 8.94 6.37
CA GLY A 54 11.88 8.20 7.30
C GLY A 54 11.46 8.96 8.56
N GLU A 55 11.69 10.28 8.63
CA GLU A 55 11.22 11.11 9.73
C GLU A 55 9.69 11.23 9.74
N THR A 56 9.08 11.40 8.57
CA THR A 56 7.62 11.41 8.39
C THR A 56 7.19 10.48 7.26
N TRP A 57 5.96 9.98 7.36
CA TRP A 57 5.39 9.02 6.41
C TRP A 57 3.96 9.39 6.06
N SER A 58 3.59 9.21 4.80
CA SER A 58 2.22 9.33 4.29
C SER A 58 1.71 7.98 3.81
N GLN A 59 0.41 7.73 3.95
CA GLN A 59 -0.26 6.49 3.56
C GLN A 59 -0.82 6.60 2.14
N ILE A 60 -0.90 5.49 1.40
CA ILE A 60 -1.50 5.49 0.05
C ILE A 60 -3.04 5.54 0.11
N TRP A 61 -3.62 5.19 1.26
CA TRP A 61 -5.02 5.45 1.60
C TRP A 61 -5.18 5.67 3.10
N GLU A 62 -6.21 6.44 3.48
CA GLU A 62 -6.53 6.74 4.88
C GLU A 62 -8.01 6.49 5.16
N TRP A 63 -8.35 6.25 6.42
CA TRP A 63 -9.74 6.18 6.86
C TRP A 63 -10.38 7.57 6.81
N ALA A 64 -11.50 7.70 6.11
CA ALA A 64 -12.36 8.89 6.12
C ALA A 64 -13.56 8.70 7.07
N GLY A 65 -13.35 7.96 8.16
CA GLY A 65 -14.40 7.40 9.02
C GLY A 65 -14.89 6.04 8.53
N TYR A 66 -14.89 5.02 9.40
CA TYR A 66 -15.31 3.66 9.04
C TYR A 66 -16.74 3.62 8.48
N PRO A 67 -17.01 2.90 7.36
CA PRO A 67 -16.09 2.07 6.56
C PRO A 67 -15.42 2.81 5.39
N THR A 68 -15.58 4.13 5.28
CA THR A 68 -15.11 4.94 4.14
C THR A 68 -13.60 5.16 4.17
N ARG A 69 -12.97 5.11 2.99
CA ARG A 69 -11.54 5.40 2.78
C ARG A 69 -11.35 6.54 1.78
N THR A 70 -10.36 7.38 2.04
CA THR A 70 -9.78 8.29 1.05
C THR A 70 -8.62 7.58 0.39
N PHE A 71 -8.57 7.61 -0.94
CA PHE A 71 -7.52 6.96 -1.73
C PHE A 71 -6.66 8.03 -2.42
N PHE A 72 -5.35 7.94 -2.25
CA PHE A 72 -4.35 8.74 -2.96
C PHE A 72 -3.82 8.01 -4.21
N TYR A 73 -4.55 6.98 -4.64
CA TYR A 73 -4.29 6.22 -5.84
C TYR A 73 -5.57 5.85 -6.59
N ASP A 74 -5.40 5.37 -7.80
CA ASP A 74 -6.33 4.50 -8.50
C ASP A 74 -5.59 3.32 -9.15
N ALA A 75 -6.34 2.28 -9.50
CA ALA A 75 -5.81 1.07 -10.13
C ALA A 75 -6.60 0.76 -11.40
N ASN A 76 -5.92 0.82 -12.55
CA ASN A 76 -6.46 0.44 -13.83
C ASN A 76 -6.09 -1.01 -14.16
N ILE A 77 -7.11 -1.88 -14.22
CA ILE A 77 -6.98 -3.30 -14.56
C ILE A 77 -7.65 -3.62 -15.90
N SER A 78 -7.85 -2.66 -16.81
CA SER A 78 -8.56 -2.87 -18.07
C SER A 78 -7.92 -3.96 -18.95
N GLU A 79 -6.61 -4.13 -18.85
CA GLU A 79 -5.86 -5.18 -19.57
C GLU A 79 -5.90 -6.54 -18.86
N THR A 80 -6.30 -6.58 -17.59
CA THR A 80 -6.39 -7.78 -16.74
C THR A 80 -7.68 -7.77 -15.89
N PRO A 81 -8.87 -7.72 -16.50
CA PRO A 81 -10.13 -7.48 -15.80
C PRO A 81 -10.51 -8.60 -14.82
N TRP A 82 -9.90 -9.78 -14.97
CA TRP A 82 -10.08 -10.92 -14.08
C TRP A 82 -9.54 -10.69 -12.66
N LEU A 83 -8.71 -9.67 -12.43
CA LEU A 83 -8.18 -9.31 -11.10
C LEU A 83 -9.23 -8.80 -10.10
N THR A 84 -10.48 -8.65 -10.53
CA THR A 84 -11.61 -8.50 -9.62
C THR A 84 -11.96 -9.79 -8.88
N PHE A 85 -11.43 -10.94 -9.33
CA PHE A 85 -11.79 -12.28 -8.84
C PHE A 85 -13.30 -12.56 -8.88
N GLY A 86 -14.02 -11.90 -9.79
CA GLY A 86 -15.48 -12.00 -9.91
C GLY A 86 -16.25 -11.26 -8.80
N VAL A 87 -15.57 -10.53 -7.92
CA VAL A 87 -16.21 -9.72 -6.87
C VAL A 87 -16.78 -8.45 -7.49
N THR A 88 -18.11 -8.36 -7.52
CA THR A 88 -18.86 -7.21 -8.05
C THR A 88 -19.43 -6.29 -6.95
N ASN A 89 -19.47 -6.77 -5.71
CA ASN A 89 -19.95 -6.01 -4.55
C ASN A 89 -19.03 -6.29 -3.34
N PRO A 90 -17.93 -5.54 -3.17
CA PRO A 90 -17.00 -5.76 -2.08
C PRO A 90 -17.66 -5.46 -0.72
N ALA A 91 -17.24 -6.18 0.32
CA ALA A 91 -17.81 -6.04 1.66
C ALA A 91 -17.18 -4.88 2.42
N GLU A 92 -18.02 -4.13 3.14
CA GLU A 92 -17.60 -3.08 4.09
C GLU A 92 -16.60 -2.08 3.49
N ALA A 93 -15.37 -2.10 3.99
CA ALA A 93 -14.29 -1.21 3.59
C ALA A 93 -13.43 -1.75 2.45
N GLU A 94 -13.61 -3.00 2.01
CA GLU A 94 -12.80 -3.58 0.93
C GLU A 94 -13.12 -2.94 -0.44
N VAL A 95 -12.22 -3.15 -1.41
CA VAL A 95 -12.40 -2.74 -2.81
C VAL A 95 -12.08 -3.90 -3.74
N SER A 96 -12.60 -3.84 -4.96
CA SER A 96 -12.28 -4.79 -6.03
C SER A 96 -12.00 -3.98 -7.31
N PRO A 97 -10.80 -4.08 -7.91
CA PRO A 97 -9.64 -4.83 -7.42
C PRO A 97 -9.02 -4.23 -6.15
N LYS A 98 -8.30 -5.06 -5.40
CA LYS A 98 -7.47 -4.63 -4.26
C LYS A 98 -6.16 -4.00 -4.74
N LEU A 99 -5.56 -3.14 -3.92
CA LEU A 99 -4.16 -2.70 -4.09
C LEU A 99 -3.23 -3.93 -4.11
N GLY A 100 -3.50 -4.91 -3.24
CA GLY A 100 -2.90 -6.23 -3.36
C GLY A 100 -2.72 -6.94 -2.02
N TRP A 101 -1.90 -7.99 -2.08
CA TRP A 101 -1.46 -8.77 -0.94
C TRP A 101 -0.11 -9.42 -1.27
N MET A 102 0.65 -9.79 -0.25
CA MET A 102 2.00 -10.37 -0.40
C MET A 102 2.95 -9.43 -1.18
N ASN A 103 2.91 -8.14 -0.83
CA ASN A 103 3.61 -7.06 -1.52
C ASN A 103 5.09 -6.94 -1.11
N ASP A 104 5.79 -8.06 -0.95
CA ASP A 104 7.16 -8.10 -0.43
C ASP A 104 8.20 -7.60 -1.44
N ALA A 105 7.89 -7.68 -2.73
CA ALA A 105 8.76 -7.19 -3.81
C ALA A 105 8.25 -5.85 -4.32
N MET A 106 9.03 -4.80 -4.14
CA MET A 106 8.77 -3.45 -4.64
C MET A 106 10.08 -2.79 -5.02
N ALA A 107 10.08 -2.01 -6.10
CA ALA A 107 11.25 -1.26 -6.53
C ALA A 107 10.85 0.04 -7.22
N ILE A 108 11.42 1.15 -6.74
CA ILE A 108 11.52 2.41 -7.48
C ILE A 108 12.61 2.21 -8.54
N ASP A 109 12.36 2.67 -9.75
CA ASP A 109 13.35 2.64 -10.82
C ASP A 109 14.53 3.57 -10.48
N PRO A 110 15.77 3.05 -10.42
CA PRO A 110 16.94 3.85 -10.06
C PRO A 110 17.28 4.96 -11.08
N PHE A 111 16.61 5.02 -12.22
CA PHE A 111 16.77 6.05 -13.25
C PHE A 111 15.52 6.90 -13.49
N ASN A 112 14.43 6.64 -12.75
CA ASN A 112 13.18 7.38 -12.88
C ASN A 112 12.36 7.32 -11.59
N SER A 113 12.40 8.40 -10.81
CA SER A 113 11.67 8.57 -9.56
C SER A 113 10.15 8.39 -9.68
N ASP A 114 9.59 8.59 -10.88
CA ASP A 114 8.15 8.40 -11.13
C ASP A 114 7.77 6.94 -11.35
N ARG A 115 8.73 6.05 -11.62
CA ARG A 115 8.43 4.66 -11.96
C ARG A 115 8.66 3.75 -10.76
N LEU A 116 7.62 3.03 -10.37
CA LEU A 116 7.69 1.97 -9.36
C LEU A 116 6.91 0.75 -9.83
N LEU A 117 7.46 -0.42 -9.56
CA LEU A 117 6.80 -1.72 -9.75
C LEU A 117 6.69 -2.42 -8.39
N TYR A 118 5.57 -3.11 -8.16
CA TYR A 118 5.42 -4.00 -7.01
C TYR A 118 4.70 -5.29 -7.39
N GLY A 119 5.14 -6.38 -6.78
CA GLY A 119 4.50 -7.68 -6.89
C GLY A 119 3.33 -7.81 -5.92
N THR A 120 2.38 -8.65 -6.28
CA THR A 120 1.33 -9.17 -5.41
C THR A 120 1.31 -10.69 -5.54
N GLY A 121 0.47 -11.37 -4.76
CA GLY A 121 0.23 -12.80 -4.96
C GLY A 121 -0.42 -13.17 -6.30
N ALA A 122 -0.88 -12.21 -7.11
CA ALA A 122 -1.62 -12.46 -8.36
C ALA A 122 -1.10 -11.73 -9.61
N THR A 123 -0.33 -10.65 -9.46
CA THR A 123 0.09 -9.77 -10.57
C THR A 123 1.30 -8.92 -10.18
N ILE A 124 1.86 -8.21 -11.16
CA ILE A 124 2.73 -7.04 -10.95
C ILE A 124 1.92 -5.79 -11.31
N TYR A 125 1.85 -4.85 -10.37
CA TYR A 125 1.36 -3.49 -10.63
C TYR A 125 2.55 -2.54 -10.78
N GLY A 126 2.32 -1.42 -11.46
CA GLY A 126 3.28 -0.34 -11.48
C GLY A 126 2.64 1.01 -11.81
N THR A 127 3.40 2.05 -11.52
CA THR A 127 3.05 3.45 -11.78
C THR A 127 4.18 4.10 -12.59
N THR A 128 3.85 5.19 -13.28
CA THR A 128 4.80 6.10 -13.93
C THR A 128 4.59 7.55 -13.49
N ASN A 129 3.98 7.75 -12.33
CA ASN A 129 3.75 9.07 -11.72
C ASN A 129 3.86 8.98 -10.18
N LEU A 130 4.81 8.20 -9.66
CA LEU A 130 4.98 8.02 -8.20
C LEU A 130 5.19 9.35 -7.46
N THR A 131 5.86 10.33 -8.06
CA THR A 131 6.18 11.59 -7.36
C THR A 131 4.95 12.47 -7.13
N ASP A 132 3.82 12.18 -7.77
CA ASP A 132 2.53 12.80 -7.49
C ASP A 132 2.00 12.45 -6.08
N TRP A 133 2.50 11.37 -5.46
CA TRP A 133 2.12 10.99 -4.10
C TRP A 133 2.49 12.10 -3.11
N GLY A 134 1.48 12.66 -2.44
CA GLY A 134 1.64 13.74 -1.45
C GLY A 134 1.39 15.12 -2.04
N THR A 135 1.01 15.19 -3.31
CA THR A 135 0.44 16.38 -3.95
C THR A 135 -1.10 16.31 -3.93
N SER A 136 -1.77 17.17 -4.70
CA SER A 136 -3.22 17.08 -4.93
C SER A 136 -3.63 15.96 -5.90
N GLU A 137 -2.68 15.39 -6.63
CA GLU A 137 -2.92 14.36 -7.65
C GLU A 137 -2.87 12.94 -7.05
N LYS A 138 -3.41 11.97 -7.81
CA LYS A 138 -3.38 10.54 -7.44
C LYS A 138 -2.22 9.82 -8.12
N VAL A 139 -1.70 8.80 -7.45
CA VAL A 139 -0.81 7.81 -8.09
C VAL A 139 -1.65 6.86 -8.93
N HIS A 140 -1.30 6.70 -10.21
CA HIS A 140 -1.99 5.80 -11.12
C HIS A 140 -1.25 4.46 -11.19
N PHE A 141 -1.85 3.41 -10.66
CA PHE A 141 -1.36 2.05 -10.84
C PHE A 141 -2.03 1.36 -12.01
N LYS A 142 -1.27 0.56 -12.73
CA LYS A 142 -1.78 -0.38 -13.74
C LYS A 142 -1.03 -1.70 -13.70
N THR A 143 -1.62 -2.74 -14.25
CA THR A 143 -0.95 -4.03 -14.37
C THR A 143 0.16 -4.04 -15.41
N TYR A 144 1.19 -4.84 -15.14
CA TYR A 144 2.26 -5.18 -16.06
C TYR A 144 2.30 -6.71 -16.19
N ILE A 145 1.48 -7.25 -17.09
CA ILE A 145 1.43 -8.68 -17.43
C ILE A 145 1.39 -8.80 -18.95
#